data_AF-A0A1C7W7F7-F1
#
_entry.id   AF-A0A1C7W7F7-F1
#
_cell.length_a   1.000
_cell.length_b   1.000
_cell.length_c   1.000
_cell.angle_alpha   90.00
_cell.angle_beta   90.00
_cell.angle_gamma   90.00
#
_symmetry.space_group_name_H-M   'P 1'
#
loop_
_entity.id
_entity.type
_entity.pdbx_description
1 polymer ?
#
loop_
_entity_poly.entity_id
_entity_poly.type
_entity_poly.pdbx_seq_one_letter_code
_entity_poly.pdbx_strand_id
1 'polypeptide(L)'
;MVEEAILDELTEDEQIELLELLEVEDEYRRSHQLFEYAPYGKQREFMDAGAEFTERCFMAGNQLGKTFTGGAEVAFHLTGRYPGTVGYPEDGAYDGEWVGRRFNEPVVFWVGGETNETVTKSTQRVLCGRIDEGNAPGYGMIPKYDIVSYVKSPFFPGLIDRLLVRHHNAEGVEDGASLVYFKPYSQGRARWQADTIHGVWFDEEPPYPIYSEGLTRTNKYGQFSILTFTPLMGMSEVVTKFTKNPSKAQKVVTMTIYDADHYSDEQKERIIASYPEHEREARSRGIPTMGSGRIFQIPEETIKCQPFECPDHFYVIDGQDFGWDHPQAHIQLWWDKDEDVFYLARVWKKSESTAVQAWGAVKSWASKIPVAWPHDGHQHEKGGGEQLKVQYADAGFQMLPEHATWPDGGNAVEPGLAELRDLMLDSRFRAFNTCEPFFEEFRLYHRDANSKISKTNDDVIDAVRYAYMMRRFAKMMRDIRKPKEKKMPAPIKPIPRGR
;
A
#
# COMPACT_ATOMS: atom_id res chain seq x y z
N MET A 1 -35.70 33.21 -16.57
CA MET A 1 -36.69 34.30 -16.50
C MET A 1 -36.08 35.70 -16.39
N VAL A 2 -35.00 35.96 -15.63
CA VAL A 2 -34.33 37.28 -15.65
C VAL A 2 -33.28 37.36 -16.78
N GLU A 3 -32.52 36.28 -17.04
CA GLU A 3 -31.52 36.23 -18.12
C GLU A 3 -32.13 36.22 -19.54
N GLU A 4 -33.25 35.51 -19.75
CA GLU A 4 -33.95 35.49 -21.05
C GLU A 4 -34.50 36.86 -21.45
N ALA A 5 -34.93 37.68 -20.48
CA ALA A 5 -35.50 39.00 -20.76
C ALA A 5 -34.44 40.03 -21.21
N ILE A 6 -33.17 39.82 -20.90
CA ILE A 6 -32.06 40.71 -21.29
C ILE A 6 -31.64 40.44 -22.74
N LEU A 7 -31.68 39.17 -23.18
CA LEU A 7 -31.31 38.77 -24.54
C LEU A 7 -32.28 39.30 -25.60
N ASP A 8 -33.58 39.35 -25.28
CA ASP A 8 -34.64 39.83 -26.19
C ASP A 8 -34.62 41.36 -26.42
N GLU A 9 -33.90 42.12 -25.59
CA GLU A 9 -33.76 43.59 -25.70
C GLU A 9 -32.52 44.05 -26.48
N LEU A 10 -31.60 43.13 -26.79
CA LEU A 10 -30.37 43.40 -27.55
C LEU A 10 -30.62 43.32 -29.06
N THR A 11 -29.95 44.18 -29.82
CA THR A 11 -29.88 44.07 -31.28
C THR A 11 -29.07 42.85 -31.71
N GLU A 12 -29.22 42.39 -32.96
CA GLU A 12 -28.46 41.25 -33.49
C GLU A 12 -26.93 41.48 -33.40
N ASP A 13 -26.47 42.71 -33.64
CA ASP A 13 -25.05 43.08 -33.51
C ASP A 13 -24.57 42.99 -32.05
N GLU A 14 -25.38 43.47 -31.08
CA GLU A 14 -25.07 43.39 -29.64
C GLU A 14 -25.10 41.94 -29.12
N GLN A 15 -25.96 41.08 -29.67
CA GLN A 15 -25.98 39.65 -29.35
C GLN A 15 -24.72 38.93 -29.86
N ILE A 16 -24.21 39.29 -31.05
CA ILE A 16 -22.96 38.75 -31.57
C ILE A 16 -21.78 39.21 -30.71
N GLU A 17 -21.71 40.50 -30.36
CA GLU A 17 -20.65 41.03 -29.49
C GLU A 17 -20.68 40.36 -28.10
N LEU A 18 -21.87 40.17 -27.52
CA LEU A 18 -22.03 39.46 -26.25
C LEU A 18 -21.55 38.01 -26.35
N LEU A 19 -21.88 37.31 -27.44
CA LEU A 19 -21.42 35.94 -27.66
C LEU A 19 -19.88 35.86 -27.74
N GLU A 20 -19.24 36.78 -28.47
CA GLU A 20 -17.78 36.86 -28.57
C GLU A 20 -17.14 37.11 -27.19
N LEU A 21 -17.71 38.00 -26.38
CA LEU A 21 -17.23 38.26 -25.02
C LEU A 21 -17.38 37.03 -24.11
N LEU A 22 -18.50 36.32 -24.20
CA LEU A 22 -18.74 35.08 -23.43
C LEU A 22 -17.79 33.95 -23.86
N GLU A 23 -17.46 33.83 -25.15
CA GLU A 23 -16.47 32.87 -25.65
C GLU A 23 -15.07 33.19 -25.15
N VAL A 24 -14.69 34.48 -25.11
CA VAL A 24 -13.41 34.93 -24.54
C VAL A 24 -13.36 34.67 -23.03
N GLU A 25 -14.45 34.93 -22.30
CA GLU A 25 -14.55 34.64 -20.87
C GLU A 25 -14.46 33.14 -20.58
N ASP A 26 -15.13 32.28 -21.37
CA ASP A 26 -15.04 30.82 -21.24
C ASP A 26 -13.61 30.32 -21.50
N GLU A 27 -12.96 30.79 -22.57
CA GLU A 27 -11.57 30.41 -22.86
C GLU A 27 -10.62 30.92 -21.77
N TYR A 28 -10.84 32.12 -21.23
CA TYR A 28 -10.07 32.65 -20.11
C TYR A 28 -10.21 31.75 -18.88
N ARG A 29 -11.43 31.45 -18.43
CA ARG A 29 -11.69 30.57 -17.28
C ARG A 29 -11.10 29.17 -17.47
N ARG A 30 -11.23 28.60 -18.67
CA ARG A 30 -10.70 27.27 -18.99
C ARG A 30 -9.18 27.23 -19.00
N SER A 31 -8.51 28.32 -19.35
CA SER A 31 -7.06 28.42 -19.44
C SER A 31 -6.39 29.01 -18.19
N HIS A 32 -7.16 29.44 -17.18
CA HIS A 32 -6.68 30.05 -15.93
C HIS A 32 -7.30 29.40 -14.67
N GLN A 33 -7.40 28.07 -14.64
CA GLN A 33 -8.04 27.36 -13.53
C GLN A 33 -7.41 27.63 -12.15
N LEU A 34 -6.16 28.12 -12.10
CA LEU A 34 -5.51 28.56 -10.86
C LEU A 34 -6.30 29.64 -10.14
N PHE A 35 -6.85 30.59 -10.89
CA PHE A 35 -7.55 31.75 -10.33
C PHE A 35 -8.99 31.42 -9.96
N GLU A 36 -9.55 30.34 -10.52
CA GLU A 36 -10.84 29.76 -10.13
C GLU A 36 -10.72 28.82 -8.91
N TYR A 37 -9.52 28.61 -8.38
CA TYR A 37 -9.30 27.71 -7.25
C TYR A 37 -9.73 28.32 -5.91
N ALA A 38 -10.83 27.80 -5.35
CA ALA A 38 -11.28 28.12 -4.00
C ALA A 38 -11.06 26.92 -3.05
N PRO A 39 -10.10 26.99 -2.10
CA PRO A 39 -9.83 25.87 -1.19
C PRO A 39 -10.93 25.71 -0.14
N TYR A 40 -11.31 24.46 0.14
CA TYR A 40 -12.09 24.15 1.35
C TYR A 40 -11.28 24.44 2.62
N GLY A 41 -11.97 24.55 3.77
CA GLY A 41 -11.31 24.85 5.05
C GLY A 41 -10.11 23.95 5.37
N LYS A 42 -10.22 22.63 5.13
CA LYS A 42 -9.11 21.69 5.32
C LYS A 42 -8.00 21.80 4.27
N GLN A 43 -8.33 22.17 3.05
CA GLN A 43 -7.34 22.40 1.98
C GLN A 43 -6.54 23.67 2.29
N ARG A 44 -7.21 24.73 2.78
CA ARG A 44 -6.59 25.95 3.27
C ARG A 44 -5.70 25.70 4.49
N GLU A 45 -6.19 24.95 5.49
CA GLU A 45 -5.37 24.53 6.64
C GLU A 45 -4.07 23.85 6.19
N PHE A 46 -4.15 22.98 5.19
CA PHE A 46 -2.99 22.30 4.62
C PHE A 46 -2.00 23.28 3.96
N MET A 47 -2.48 24.19 3.11
CA MET A 47 -1.66 25.19 2.41
C MET A 47 -1.00 26.17 3.38
N ASP A 48 -1.78 26.71 4.32
CA ASP A 48 -1.32 27.71 5.30
C ASP A 48 -0.25 27.14 6.23
N ALA A 49 -0.38 25.86 6.59
CA ALA A 49 0.64 25.15 7.38
C ALA A 49 2.02 25.15 6.71
N GLY A 50 2.12 25.40 5.40
CA GLY A 50 3.40 25.52 4.70
C GLY A 50 4.28 26.67 5.18
N ALA A 51 3.72 27.66 5.88
CA ALA A 51 4.51 28.73 6.50
C ALA A 51 5.45 28.21 7.60
N GLU A 52 5.03 27.18 8.34
CA GLU A 52 5.74 26.65 9.52
C GLU A 52 6.34 25.27 9.26
N PHE A 53 5.66 24.42 8.48
CA PHE A 53 6.00 23.01 8.29
C PHE A 53 6.51 22.77 6.87
N THR A 54 7.78 22.37 6.76
CA THR A 54 8.42 22.11 5.47
C THR A 54 8.04 20.75 4.90
N GLU A 55 7.62 19.79 5.73
CA GLU A 55 7.14 18.48 5.30
C GLU A 55 5.66 18.32 5.67
N ARG A 56 4.77 18.23 4.68
CA ARG A 56 3.33 18.15 4.93
C ARG A 56 2.68 16.97 4.23
N CYS A 57 1.75 16.33 4.90
CA CYS A 57 0.97 15.23 4.36
C CYS A 57 -0.53 15.54 4.45
N PHE A 58 -1.18 15.63 3.29
CA PHE A 58 -2.62 15.76 3.16
C PHE A 58 -3.25 14.39 2.95
N MET A 59 -3.74 13.82 4.05
CA MET A 59 -4.37 12.50 4.08
C MET A 59 -5.87 12.67 3.93
N ALA A 60 -6.42 12.27 2.79
CA ALA A 60 -7.84 12.49 2.52
C ALA A 60 -8.50 11.26 1.91
N GLY A 61 -9.80 11.14 2.12
CA GLY A 61 -10.65 10.20 1.39
C GLY A 61 -10.63 10.40 -0.13
N ASN A 62 -11.27 9.49 -0.84
CA ASN A 62 -11.34 9.53 -2.29
C ASN A 62 -12.24 10.67 -2.77
N GLN A 63 -11.86 11.31 -3.87
CA GLN A 63 -12.61 12.40 -4.51
C GLN A 63 -12.87 13.63 -3.63
N LEU A 64 -11.99 13.92 -2.66
CA LEU A 64 -12.08 15.09 -1.78
C LEU A 64 -11.17 16.26 -2.21
N GLY A 65 -10.66 16.23 -3.44
CA GLY A 65 -9.81 17.30 -3.97
C GLY A 65 -8.34 17.27 -3.53
N LYS A 66 -7.84 16.14 -2.99
CA LYS A 66 -6.44 16.01 -2.52
C LYS A 66 -5.39 16.35 -3.58
N THR A 67 -5.47 15.72 -4.76
CA THR A 67 -4.54 15.95 -5.88
C THR A 67 -4.72 17.35 -6.46
N PHE A 68 -5.96 17.86 -6.45
CA PHE A 68 -6.27 19.22 -6.92
C PHE A 68 -5.64 20.27 -6.01
N THR A 69 -5.68 20.06 -4.69
CA THR A 69 -5.03 20.91 -3.68
C THR A 69 -3.51 20.94 -3.87
N GLY A 70 -2.88 19.76 -4.00
CA GLY A 70 -1.43 19.69 -4.27
C GLY A 70 -1.04 20.36 -5.59
N GLY A 71 -1.86 20.21 -6.63
CA GLY A 71 -1.65 20.86 -7.93
C GLY A 71 -1.79 22.38 -7.88
N ALA A 72 -2.79 22.90 -7.17
CA ALA A 72 -2.95 24.35 -6.97
C ALA A 72 -1.76 24.94 -6.24
N GLU A 73 -1.34 24.35 -5.11
CA GLU A 73 -0.20 24.84 -4.33
C GLU A 73 1.10 24.82 -5.15
N VAL A 74 1.37 23.75 -5.89
CA VAL A 74 2.52 23.68 -6.79
C VAL A 74 2.42 24.71 -7.91
N ALA A 75 1.25 24.93 -8.50
CA ALA A 75 1.08 25.95 -9.55
C ALA A 75 1.30 27.38 -9.02
N PHE A 76 0.84 27.70 -7.80
CA PHE A 76 1.19 28.96 -7.13
C PHE A 76 2.70 29.09 -6.94
N HIS A 77 3.39 28.03 -6.52
CA HIS A 77 4.85 28.05 -6.40
C HIS A 77 5.58 28.21 -7.73
N LEU A 78 5.07 27.59 -8.81
CA LEU A 78 5.69 27.66 -10.13
C LEU A 78 5.52 29.05 -10.76
N THR A 79 4.35 29.66 -10.59
CA THR A 79 4.00 30.95 -11.21
C THR A 79 4.40 32.16 -10.36
N GLY A 80 4.54 31.99 -9.05
CA GLY A 80 4.77 33.09 -8.10
C GLY A 80 3.53 33.99 -7.86
N ARG A 81 2.39 33.65 -8.47
CA ARG A 81 1.14 34.43 -8.42
C ARG A 81 0.27 34.03 -7.24
N TYR A 82 0.76 34.28 -6.04
CA TYR A 82 0.04 33.97 -4.81
C TYR A 82 -1.13 34.94 -4.56
N PRO A 83 -2.25 34.48 -3.96
CA PRO A 83 -3.33 35.34 -3.49
C PRO A 83 -2.82 36.54 -2.67
N GLY A 84 -3.20 37.75 -3.08
CA GLY A 84 -2.74 39.02 -2.50
C GLY A 84 -1.49 39.63 -3.13
N THR A 85 -0.84 39.00 -4.12
CA THR A 85 0.20 39.65 -4.94
C THR A 85 -0.42 40.39 -6.12
N VAL A 86 0.32 41.33 -6.72
CA VAL A 86 -0.15 42.09 -7.90
C VAL A 86 -0.37 41.17 -9.11
N GLY A 87 0.33 40.04 -9.17
CA GLY A 87 0.18 39.03 -10.22
C GLY A 87 -1.05 38.14 -10.06
N TYR A 88 -1.74 38.16 -8.91
CA TYR A 88 -2.99 37.44 -8.69
C TYR A 88 -4.18 38.35 -9.03
N PRO A 89 -5.15 37.89 -9.84
CA PRO A 89 -6.24 38.75 -10.29
C PRO A 89 -7.15 39.16 -9.12
N GLU A 90 -7.70 40.39 -9.18
CA GLU A 90 -8.55 40.95 -8.12
C GLU A 90 -9.87 40.17 -7.93
N ASP A 91 -10.36 39.53 -8.99
CA ASP A 91 -11.57 38.69 -9.02
C ASP A 91 -11.29 37.19 -8.85
N GLY A 92 -10.06 36.82 -8.47
CA GLY A 92 -9.70 35.43 -8.21
C GLY A 92 -10.52 34.83 -7.05
N ALA A 93 -10.88 33.55 -7.20
CA ALA A 93 -11.77 32.83 -6.29
C ALA A 93 -11.14 32.46 -4.93
N TYR A 94 -9.82 32.63 -4.77
CA TYR A 94 -9.14 32.35 -3.51
C TYR A 94 -9.42 33.47 -2.51
N ASP A 95 -10.23 33.17 -1.49
CA ASP A 95 -10.57 34.13 -0.45
C ASP A 95 -9.35 34.52 0.42
N GLY A 96 -9.11 35.81 0.62
CA GLY A 96 -8.04 36.35 1.46
C GLY A 96 -6.61 36.20 0.90
N GLU A 97 -5.62 36.50 1.75
CA GLU A 97 -4.20 36.47 1.39
C GLU A 97 -3.57 35.09 1.56
N TRP A 98 -2.51 34.81 0.80
CA TRP A 98 -1.72 33.59 0.94
C TRP A 98 -0.87 33.60 2.22
N VAL A 99 -1.13 32.66 3.13
CA VAL A 99 -0.38 32.53 4.39
C VAL A 99 0.77 31.53 4.28
N GLY A 100 0.63 30.50 3.45
CA GLY A 100 1.60 29.40 3.31
C GLY A 100 3.00 29.80 2.82
N ARG A 101 3.84 28.80 2.53
CA ARG A 101 5.20 29.05 2.02
C ARG A 101 5.14 29.88 0.73
N ARG A 102 5.98 30.91 0.63
CA ARG A 102 6.22 31.63 -0.62
C ARG A 102 7.64 31.37 -1.12
N PHE A 103 7.77 31.18 -2.43
CA PHE A 103 9.02 31.26 -3.16
C PHE A 103 9.00 32.55 -3.97
N ASN A 104 9.99 33.41 -3.76
CA ASN A 104 10.09 34.73 -4.39
C ASN A 104 11.10 34.74 -5.54
N GLU A 105 11.44 33.56 -6.04
CA GLU A 105 12.37 33.35 -7.16
C GLU A 105 11.94 32.10 -7.92
N PRO A 106 12.29 31.97 -9.21
CA PRO A 106 11.95 30.80 -10.01
C PRO A 106 12.39 29.49 -9.36
N VAL A 107 11.48 28.52 -9.29
CA VAL A 107 11.70 27.26 -8.57
C VAL A 107 11.95 26.08 -9.49
N VAL A 108 12.48 25.00 -8.90
CA VAL A 108 12.55 23.68 -9.53
C VAL A 108 11.75 22.72 -8.68
N PHE A 109 10.72 22.12 -9.24
CA PHE A 109 9.84 21.18 -8.55
C PHE A 109 9.83 19.81 -9.22
N TRP A 110 9.73 18.77 -8.39
CA TRP A 110 9.41 17.44 -8.87
C TRP A 110 7.99 17.06 -8.46
N VAL A 111 7.26 16.47 -9.40
CA VAL A 111 5.88 16.04 -9.22
C VAL A 111 5.81 14.54 -9.48
N GLY A 112 5.53 13.78 -8.44
CA GLY A 112 5.50 12.32 -8.45
C GLY A 112 4.10 11.75 -8.61
N GLY A 113 4.03 10.50 -9.05
CA GLY A 113 2.82 9.67 -9.08
C GLY A 113 3.19 8.22 -9.39
N GLU A 114 2.26 7.26 -9.21
CA GLU A 114 2.60 5.83 -9.21
C GLU A 114 3.26 5.32 -10.50
N THR A 115 2.67 5.62 -11.66
CA THR A 115 3.03 5.06 -12.97
C THR A 115 2.98 6.13 -14.05
N ASN A 116 3.59 5.87 -15.21
CA ASN A 116 3.54 6.82 -16.33
C ASN A 116 2.09 7.17 -16.72
N GLU A 117 1.20 6.18 -16.73
CA GLU A 117 -0.21 6.35 -17.08
C GLU A 117 -1.00 7.10 -16.00
N THR A 118 -0.76 6.80 -14.72
CA THR A 118 -1.47 7.51 -13.64
C THR A 118 -1.02 8.96 -13.59
N VAL A 119 0.27 9.26 -13.76
CA VAL A 119 0.79 10.63 -13.80
C VAL A 119 0.11 11.47 -14.89
N THR A 120 -0.05 10.94 -16.11
CA THR A 120 -0.73 11.68 -17.20
C THR A 120 -2.20 11.95 -16.91
N LYS A 121 -2.87 11.09 -16.13
CA LYS A 121 -4.30 11.19 -15.78
C LYS A 121 -4.57 11.93 -14.46
N SER A 122 -3.57 12.06 -13.59
CA SER A 122 -3.65 12.68 -12.26
C SER A 122 -2.88 14.01 -12.23
N THR A 123 -1.66 14.02 -11.70
CA THR A 123 -0.86 15.22 -11.46
C THR A 123 -0.58 16.06 -12.70
N GLN A 124 -0.20 15.43 -13.81
CA GLN A 124 -0.01 16.15 -15.08
C GLN A 124 -1.32 16.74 -15.59
N ARG A 125 -2.43 15.99 -15.48
CA ARG A 125 -3.74 16.50 -15.89
C ARG A 125 -4.16 17.70 -15.05
N VAL A 126 -3.92 17.66 -13.73
CA VAL A 126 -4.26 18.76 -12.84
C VAL A 126 -3.41 19.99 -13.16
N LEU A 127 -2.10 19.84 -13.36
CA LEU A 127 -1.23 20.98 -13.65
C LEU A 127 -1.40 21.52 -15.07
N CYS A 128 -1.50 20.64 -16.07
CA CYS A 128 -1.39 21.04 -17.48
C CYS A 128 -2.72 20.98 -18.24
N GLY A 129 -3.77 20.38 -17.68
CA GLY A 129 -4.96 19.97 -18.42
C GLY A 129 -4.79 18.60 -19.10
N ARG A 130 -5.85 18.12 -19.75
CA ARG A 130 -5.79 16.86 -20.52
C ARG A 130 -4.94 17.07 -21.78
N ILE A 131 -3.91 16.26 -21.95
CA ILE A 131 -3.02 16.28 -23.11
C ILE A 131 -3.23 14.98 -23.88
N ASP A 132 -3.79 15.09 -25.09
CA ASP A 132 -4.00 14.01 -26.06
C ASP A 132 -3.49 14.43 -27.45
N GLU A 133 -3.88 13.69 -28.50
CA GLU A 133 -3.55 14.03 -29.88
C GLU A 133 -4.32 15.27 -30.34
N GLY A 134 -3.72 16.44 -30.13
CA GLY A 134 -4.24 17.73 -30.62
C GLY A 134 -4.25 18.83 -29.57
N ASN A 135 -4.24 18.48 -28.28
CA ASN A 135 -4.29 19.45 -27.20
C ASN A 135 -2.90 19.82 -26.65
N ALA A 136 -2.66 21.12 -26.53
CA ALA A 136 -1.49 21.70 -25.86
C ALA A 136 -1.76 21.82 -24.35
N PRO A 137 -0.71 21.82 -23.50
CA PRO A 137 -0.89 22.11 -22.07
C PRO A 137 -1.36 23.56 -21.86
N GLY A 138 -1.91 23.84 -20.67
CA GLY A 138 -2.36 25.18 -20.27
C GLY A 138 -3.83 25.27 -19.86
N TYR A 139 -4.53 24.14 -19.84
CA TYR A 139 -5.95 24.05 -19.44
C TYR A 139 -6.12 23.36 -18.09
N GLY A 140 -5.13 23.55 -17.20
CA GLY A 140 -5.12 23.06 -15.83
C GLY A 140 -4.74 24.19 -14.88
N MET A 141 -4.15 23.84 -13.75
CA MET A 141 -3.69 24.80 -12.74
C MET A 141 -2.56 25.70 -13.19
N ILE A 142 -1.78 25.32 -14.21
CA ILE A 142 -0.76 26.20 -14.77
C ILE A 142 -1.41 26.92 -15.95
N PRO A 143 -1.55 28.26 -15.89
CA PRO A 143 -2.18 28.99 -16.98
C PRO A 143 -1.45 28.82 -18.30
N LYS A 144 -2.20 28.73 -19.40
CA LYS A 144 -1.64 28.54 -20.75
C LYS A 144 -0.57 29.58 -21.11
N TYR A 145 -0.83 30.84 -20.76
CA TYR A 145 0.09 31.94 -21.05
C TYR A 145 1.41 31.84 -20.29
N ASP A 146 1.43 31.19 -19.13
CA ASP A 146 2.62 31.04 -18.31
C ASP A 146 3.47 29.84 -18.75
N ILE A 147 2.99 28.98 -19.64
CA ILE A 147 3.78 27.88 -20.18
C ILE A 147 4.73 28.40 -21.27
N VAL A 148 6.03 28.41 -20.97
CA VAL A 148 7.08 28.85 -21.90
C VAL A 148 7.43 27.74 -22.88
N SER A 149 7.63 26.51 -22.39
CA SER A 149 7.93 25.34 -23.22
C SER A 149 7.71 24.04 -22.46
N TYR A 150 7.57 22.93 -23.18
CA TYR A 150 7.50 21.59 -22.58
C TYR A 150 8.23 20.56 -23.45
N VAL A 151 8.71 19.51 -22.81
CA VAL A 151 9.35 18.37 -23.45
C VAL A 151 8.55 17.11 -23.12
N LYS A 152 8.04 16.43 -24.14
CA LYS A 152 7.39 15.12 -23.97
C LYS A 152 8.43 14.03 -23.71
N SER A 153 8.06 13.02 -22.94
CA SER A 153 8.87 11.83 -22.73
C SER A 153 9.04 11.09 -24.06
N PRO A 154 10.28 10.69 -24.43
CA PRO A 154 10.49 9.87 -25.61
C PRO A 154 10.03 8.42 -25.41
N PHE A 155 9.74 8.01 -24.17
CA PHE A 155 9.43 6.62 -23.82
C PHE A 155 7.94 6.34 -23.59
N PHE A 156 7.14 7.38 -23.32
CA PHE A 156 5.71 7.22 -23.05
C PHE A 156 4.91 8.35 -23.72
N PRO A 157 4.12 8.06 -24.77
CA PRO A 157 3.29 9.04 -25.44
C PRO A 157 2.38 9.79 -24.46
N GLY A 158 2.35 11.12 -24.58
CA GLY A 158 1.50 11.99 -23.75
C GLY A 158 2.07 12.37 -22.37
N LEU A 159 3.10 11.67 -21.87
CA LEU A 159 3.81 12.10 -20.66
C LEU A 159 4.71 13.30 -20.98
N ILE A 160 4.59 14.37 -20.22
CA ILE A 160 5.53 15.48 -20.20
C ILE A 160 6.68 15.08 -19.26
N ASP A 161 7.92 15.12 -19.74
CA ASP A 161 9.11 14.91 -18.89
C ASP A 161 9.38 16.16 -18.04
N ARG A 162 9.34 17.33 -18.69
CA ARG A 162 9.52 18.63 -18.04
C ARG A 162 8.74 19.75 -18.71
N LEU A 163 8.35 20.74 -17.92
CA LEU A 163 7.63 21.94 -18.33
C LEU A 163 8.30 23.18 -17.71
N LEU A 164 8.51 24.20 -18.53
CA LEU A 164 9.06 25.49 -18.13
C LEU A 164 7.91 26.50 -18.00
N VAL A 165 7.79 27.14 -16.84
CA VAL A 165 6.68 27.99 -16.45
C VAL A 165 7.21 29.37 -16.08
N ARG A 166 6.63 30.43 -16.63
CA ARG A 166 6.96 31.81 -16.28
C ARG A 166 6.68 32.05 -14.81
N HIS A 167 7.65 32.63 -14.10
CA HIS A 167 7.52 33.02 -12.71
C HIS A 167 7.41 34.55 -12.62
N HIS A 168 6.62 35.02 -11.66
CA HIS A 168 6.39 36.42 -11.38
C HIS A 168 6.72 36.72 -9.92
N ASN A 169 7.34 37.86 -9.67
CA ASN A 169 7.53 38.36 -8.31
C ASN A 169 6.22 38.92 -7.70
N ALA A 170 6.29 39.42 -6.47
CA ALA A 170 5.12 39.93 -5.75
C ALA A 170 4.48 41.16 -6.42
N GLU A 171 5.27 41.92 -7.20
CA GLU A 171 4.84 43.07 -8.00
C GLU A 171 4.25 42.67 -9.37
N GLY A 172 4.13 41.37 -9.65
CA GLY A 172 3.57 40.83 -10.90
C GLY A 172 4.54 40.87 -12.08
N VAL A 173 5.79 41.26 -11.86
CA VAL A 173 6.83 41.36 -12.89
C VAL A 173 7.45 39.99 -13.12
N GLU A 174 7.56 39.58 -14.39
CA GLU A 174 8.29 38.37 -14.78
C GLU A 174 9.75 38.45 -14.33
N ASP A 175 10.19 37.50 -13.51
CA ASP A 175 11.54 37.46 -12.92
C ASP A 175 12.33 36.19 -13.32
N GLY A 176 11.74 35.35 -14.17
CA GLY A 176 12.38 34.18 -14.77
C GLY A 176 11.39 33.06 -15.07
N ALA A 177 11.88 31.83 -15.06
CA ALA A 177 11.04 30.67 -15.33
C ALA A 177 11.36 29.49 -14.40
N SER A 178 10.32 28.99 -13.75
CA SER A 178 10.32 27.80 -12.94
C SER A 178 10.30 26.54 -13.80
N LEU A 179 10.89 25.46 -13.29
CA LEU A 179 10.97 24.17 -13.98
C LEU A 179 10.26 23.08 -13.17
N VAL A 180 9.32 22.37 -13.79
CA VAL A 180 8.68 21.21 -13.18
C VAL A 180 9.02 19.95 -13.95
N TYR A 181 9.35 18.89 -13.23
CA TYR A 181 9.57 17.54 -13.77
C TYR A 181 8.48 16.59 -13.28
N PHE A 182 7.92 15.79 -14.18
CA PHE A 182 7.02 14.70 -13.80
C PHE A 182 7.81 13.40 -13.64
N LYS A 183 7.68 12.77 -12.47
CA LYS A 183 8.48 11.61 -12.07
C LYS A 183 7.62 10.43 -11.62
N PRO A 184 7.30 9.49 -12.51
CA PRO A 184 6.59 8.27 -12.14
C PRO A 184 7.43 7.38 -11.20
N TYR A 185 6.84 6.88 -10.12
CA TYR A 185 7.48 6.00 -9.14
C TYR A 185 7.90 4.67 -9.77
N SER A 186 7.14 4.18 -10.75
CA SER A 186 7.44 2.97 -11.53
C SER A 186 8.78 3.02 -12.26
N GLN A 187 9.38 4.19 -12.45
CA GLN A 187 10.73 4.33 -13.03
C GLN A 187 11.86 4.12 -12.00
N GLY A 188 11.50 3.87 -10.74
CA GLY A 188 12.40 3.50 -9.66
C GLY A 188 13.21 4.65 -9.09
N ARG A 189 13.90 4.36 -7.98
CA ARG A 189 14.69 5.32 -7.21
C ARG A 189 15.78 6.03 -8.04
N ALA A 190 16.36 5.37 -9.04
CA ALA A 190 17.47 5.94 -9.82
C ALA A 190 17.12 7.29 -10.48
N ARG A 191 15.86 7.49 -10.89
CA ARG A 191 15.38 8.75 -11.47
C ARG A 191 15.27 9.92 -10.48
N TRP A 192 15.42 9.65 -9.20
CA TRP A 192 15.28 10.63 -8.11
C TRP A 192 16.63 11.07 -7.53
N GLN A 193 17.75 10.56 -8.03
CA GLN A 193 19.08 10.76 -7.42
C GLN A 193 19.81 12.04 -7.86
N ALA A 194 19.31 12.75 -8.88
CA ALA A 194 19.96 13.90 -9.49
C ALA A 194 19.34 15.25 -9.06
N ASP A 195 20.02 16.35 -9.39
CA ASP A 195 19.59 17.74 -9.18
C ASP A 195 19.42 18.18 -7.72
N THR A 196 19.34 19.50 -7.55
CA THR A 196 18.98 20.17 -6.30
C THR A 196 17.73 21.00 -6.58
N ILE A 197 16.66 20.76 -5.85
CA ILE A 197 15.32 21.23 -6.17
C ILE A 197 14.67 21.93 -4.99
N HIS A 198 13.78 22.87 -5.25
CA HIS A 198 13.15 23.70 -4.23
C HIS A 198 12.08 22.94 -3.47
N GLY A 199 11.34 22.06 -4.15
CA GLY A 199 10.30 21.26 -3.52
C GLY A 199 9.93 20.01 -4.29
N VAL A 200 9.23 19.11 -3.60
CA VAL A 200 8.69 17.88 -4.19
C VAL A 200 7.24 17.71 -3.79
N TRP A 201 6.39 17.39 -4.77
CA TRP A 201 5.04 16.92 -4.54
C TRP A 201 4.96 15.42 -4.85
N PHE A 202 4.59 14.62 -3.84
CA PHE A 202 4.27 13.21 -3.99
C PHE A 202 2.74 13.03 -4.02
N ASP A 203 2.17 12.76 -5.20
CA ASP A 203 0.76 12.37 -5.32
C ASP A 203 0.63 10.85 -5.32
N GLU A 204 -0.38 10.37 -4.59
CA GLU A 204 -0.46 8.98 -4.13
C GLU A 204 0.76 8.58 -3.29
N GLU A 205 0.66 7.45 -2.59
CA GLU A 205 1.64 7.09 -1.56
C GLU A 205 2.95 6.59 -2.19
N PRO A 206 4.10 7.28 -2.03
CA PRO A 206 5.36 6.86 -2.64
C PRO A 206 6.02 5.72 -1.84
N PRO A 207 6.75 4.81 -2.51
CA PRO A 207 7.68 3.92 -1.81
C PRO A 207 8.71 4.72 -0.98
N TYR A 208 9.00 4.27 0.23
CA TYR A 208 9.89 5.01 1.15
C TYR A 208 11.27 5.37 0.55
N PRO A 209 11.95 4.51 -0.23
CA PRO A 209 13.22 4.87 -0.85
C PRO A 209 13.12 6.03 -1.86
N ILE A 210 11.96 6.21 -2.51
CA ILE A 210 11.69 7.32 -3.42
C ILE A 210 11.41 8.59 -2.62
N TYR A 211 10.57 8.49 -1.59
CA TYR A 211 10.28 9.61 -0.69
C TYR A 211 11.57 10.16 -0.04
N SER A 212 12.41 9.29 0.53
CA SER A 212 13.67 9.68 1.14
C SER A 212 14.64 10.32 0.15
N GLU A 213 14.67 9.83 -1.10
CA GLU A 213 15.55 10.38 -2.13
C GLU A 213 15.08 11.79 -2.56
N GLY A 214 13.78 11.96 -2.84
CA GLY A 214 13.21 13.25 -3.20
C GLY A 214 13.39 14.30 -2.08
N LEU A 215 13.16 13.92 -0.82
CA LEU A 215 13.40 14.78 0.33
C LEU A 215 14.88 15.22 0.40
N THR A 216 15.81 14.30 0.16
CA THR A 216 17.26 14.61 0.15
C THR A 216 17.62 15.68 -0.89
N ARG A 217 16.96 15.70 -2.06
CA ARG A 217 17.20 16.71 -3.11
C ARG A 217 16.75 18.12 -2.73
N THR A 218 15.89 18.24 -1.72
CA THR A 218 15.37 19.52 -1.21
C THR A 218 16.17 20.10 -0.04
N ASN A 219 17.24 19.43 0.42
CA ASN A 219 18.03 19.83 1.60
C ASN A 219 18.55 21.27 1.53
N LYS A 220 18.97 21.74 0.35
CA LYS A 220 19.48 23.11 0.17
C LYS A 220 18.40 24.17 0.45
N TYR A 221 17.14 23.86 0.19
CA TYR A 221 16.02 24.80 0.22
C TYR A 221 15.02 24.50 1.36
N GLY A 222 15.50 23.85 2.43
CA GLY A 222 14.70 23.67 3.65
C GLY A 222 13.83 22.41 3.69
N GLN A 223 14.11 21.43 2.82
CA GLN A 223 13.42 20.14 2.81
C GLN A 223 11.92 20.22 2.48
N PHE A 224 11.52 21.13 1.59
CA PHE A 224 10.11 21.35 1.28
C PHE A 224 9.50 20.15 0.52
N SER A 225 8.54 19.48 1.13
CA SER A 225 7.80 18.39 0.50
C SER A 225 6.33 18.39 0.90
N ILE A 226 5.49 18.05 -0.07
CA ILE A 226 4.05 17.85 0.13
C ILE A 226 3.65 16.45 -0.37
N LEU A 227 2.78 15.78 0.39
CA LEU A 227 2.22 14.49 0.03
C LEU A 227 0.70 14.59 -0.03
N THR A 228 0.08 14.04 -1.06
CA THR A 228 -1.38 13.99 -1.20
C THR A 228 -1.83 12.58 -1.54
N PHE A 229 -2.41 11.86 -0.58
CA PHE A 229 -2.84 10.48 -0.83
C PHE A 229 -3.99 10.04 0.07
N THR A 230 -4.62 8.94 -0.32
CA THR A 230 -5.55 8.20 0.52
C THR A 230 -4.78 7.01 1.10
N PRO A 231 -4.74 6.79 2.43
CA PRO A 231 -3.87 5.78 3.04
C PRO A 231 -4.40 4.35 2.87
N LEU A 232 -4.50 3.90 1.62
CA LEU A 232 -5.00 2.58 1.26
C LEU A 232 -3.98 1.48 1.57
N MET A 233 -2.68 1.81 1.64
CA MET A 233 -1.61 0.87 2.03
C MET A 233 -1.47 0.71 3.55
N GLY A 234 -2.26 1.43 4.35
CA GLY A 234 -2.32 1.25 5.79
C GLY A 234 -1.19 1.97 6.51
N MET A 235 -0.50 1.27 7.42
CA MET A 235 0.62 1.84 8.19
C MET A 235 1.95 1.60 7.48
N SER A 236 2.11 2.13 6.27
CA SER A 236 3.40 2.11 5.59
C SER A 236 4.48 2.88 6.35
N GLU A 237 5.74 2.79 5.91
CA GLU A 237 6.83 3.57 6.49
C GLU A 237 6.59 5.09 6.39
N VAL A 238 6.04 5.56 5.26
CA VAL A 238 5.70 6.97 5.06
C VAL A 238 4.57 7.38 6.02
N VAL A 239 3.48 6.62 6.06
CA VAL A 239 2.35 6.90 6.97
C VAL A 239 2.81 6.85 8.43
N THR A 240 3.61 5.86 8.80
CA THR A 240 4.15 5.70 10.17
C THR A 240 5.04 6.89 10.56
N LYS A 241 5.89 7.38 9.64
CA LYS A 241 6.73 8.55 9.87
C LYS A 241 5.89 9.79 10.20
N PHE A 242 4.81 10.03 9.47
CA PHE A 242 3.95 11.20 9.68
C PHE A 242 2.99 11.07 10.87
N THR A 243 2.51 9.87 11.19
CA THR A 243 1.44 9.67 12.19
C THR A 243 1.95 9.22 13.56
N LYS A 244 2.98 8.38 13.63
CA LYS A 244 3.50 7.85 14.91
C LYS A 244 4.78 8.54 15.37
N ASN A 245 5.66 8.91 14.43
CA ASN A 245 6.97 9.48 14.74
C ASN A 245 7.20 10.85 14.06
N PRO A 246 6.25 11.81 14.16
CA PRO A 246 6.39 13.08 13.46
C PRO A 246 7.58 13.88 14.01
N SER A 247 8.37 14.45 13.10
CA SER A 247 9.35 15.47 13.45
C SER A 247 8.67 16.83 13.69
N LYS A 248 9.39 17.79 14.26
CA LYS A 248 8.88 19.17 14.45
C LYS A 248 8.57 19.90 13.13
N ALA A 249 9.17 19.45 12.03
CA ALA A 249 8.96 20.03 10.70
C ALA A 249 7.77 19.40 9.95
N GLN A 250 7.14 18.39 10.54
CA GLN A 250 6.10 17.58 9.91
C GLN A 250 4.70 17.94 10.39
N LYS A 251 3.77 18.04 9.45
CA LYS A 251 2.34 18.21 9.73
C LYS A 251 1.49 17.28 8.88
N VAL A 252 0.53 16.62 9.53
CA VAL A 252 -0.55 15.90 8.87
C VAL A 252 -1.81 16.76 8.94
N VAL A 253 -2.48 16.91 7.81
CA VAL A 253 -3.85 17.42 7.75
C VAL A 253 -4.72 16.33 7.17
N THR A 254 -5.77 15.97 7.92
CA THR A 254 -6.71 14.92 7.52
C THR A 254 -8.02 15.56 7.06
N MET A 255 -8.54 15.10 5.92
CA MET A 255 -9.82 15.54 5.38
C MET A 255 -10.74 14.34 5.14
N THR A 256 -11.97 14.46 5.65
CA THR A 256 -13.03 13.48 5.52
C THR A 256 -14.06 13.91 4.49
N ILE A 257 -14.92 12.99 4.07
CA ILE A 257 -16.04 13.26 3.16
C ILE A 257 -17.03 14.29 3.73
N TYR A 258 -17.05 14.47 5.04
CA TYR A 258 -17.89 15.47 5.71
C TYR A 258 -17.31 16.88 5.62
N ASP A 259 -16.01 17.02 5.32
CA ASP A 259 -15.33 18.29 5.12
C ASP A 259 -15.44 18.79 3.66
N ALA A 260 -16.07 18.02 2.76
CA ALA A 260 -16.25 18.39 1.37
C ALA A 260 -17.60 19.09 1.15
N ASP A 261 -17.55 20.33 0.66
CA ASP A 261 -18.74 21.18 0.49
C ASP A 261 -19.59 20.81 -0.75
N HIS A 262 -19.04 20.03 -1.69
CA HIS A 262 -19.72 19.69 -2.94
C HIS A 262 -20.62 18.44 -2.88
N TYR A 263 -20.68 17.74 -1.74
CA TYR A 263 -21.60 16.61 -1.53
C TYR A 263 -22.71 16.98 -0.55
N SER A 264 -23.95 16.69 -0.92
CA SER A 264 -25.07 16.63 0.03
C SER A 264 -24.90 15.47 1.01
N ASP A 265 -25.51 15.54 2.19
CA ASP A 265 -25.38 14.49 3.21
C ASP A 265 -25.88 13.12 2.71
N GLU A 266 -26.92 13.10 1.89
CA GLU A 266 -27.45 11.89 1.23
C GLU A 266 -26.45 11.28 0.23
N GLN A 267 -25.69 12.12 -0.50
CA GLN A 267 -24.62 11.64 -1.37
C GLN A 267 -23.46 11.08 -0.54
N LYS A 268 -23.09 11.74 0.57
CA LYS A 268 -22.03 11.27 1.47
C LYS A 268 -22.34 9.87 2.00
N GLU A 269 -23.55 9.64 2.52
CA GLU A 269 -23.98 8.33 3.02
C GLU A 269 -23.95 7.25 1.94
N ARG A 270 -24.45 7.56 0.74
CA ARG A 270 -24.43 6.64 -0.42
C ARG A 270 -23.00 6.26 -0.81
N ILE A 271 -22.08 7.22 -0.83
CA ILE A 271 -20.66 7.00 -1.15
C ILE A 271 -20.03 6.12 -0.07
N ILE A 272 -20.24 6.41 1.21
CA ILE A 272 -19.71 5.61 2.33
C ILE A 272 -20.21 4.17 2.27
N ALA A 273 -21.50 3.96 1.98
CA ALA A 273 -22.11 2.64 1.87
C ALA A 273 -21.57 1.82 0.67
N SER A 274 -21.13 2.49 -0.39
CA SER A 274 -20.53 1.84 -1.58
C SER A 274 -19.15 1.23 -1.32
N TYR A 275 -18.45 1.70 -0.27
CA TYR A 275 -17.11 1.21 0.03
C TYR A 275 -17.13 -0.12 0.79
N PRO A 276 -16.21 -1.06 0.46
CA PRO A 276 -15.95 -2.24 1.27
C PRO A 276 -15.66 -1.85 2.73
N GLU A 277 -16.18 -2.63 3.67
CA GLU A 277 -16.12 -2.30 5.10
C GLU A 277 -14.69 -2.06 5.61
N HIS A 278 -13.71 -2.85 5.12
CA HIS A 278 -12.30 -2.75 5.50
C HIS A 278 -11.57 -1.51 4.94
N GLU A 279 -12.07 -0.93 3.86
CA GLU A 279 -11.51 0.27 3.21
C GLU A 279 -12.30 1.54 3.53
N ARG A 280 -13.46 1.41 4.18
CA ARG A 280 -14.41 2.51 4.40
C ARG A 280 -13.78 3.67 5.17
N GLU A 281 -13.06 3.40 6.25
CA GLU A 281 -12.39 4.45 7.05
C GLU A 281 -11.34 5.21 6.22
N ALA A 282 -10.44 4.51 5.52
CA ALA A 282 -9.44 5.13 4.67
C ALA A 282 -10.07 5.95 3.54
N ARG A 283 -11.03 5.37 2.81
CA ARG A 283 -11.67 6.01 1.64
C ARG A 283 -12.62 7.14 1.98
N SER A 284 -13.26 7.14 3.14
CA SER A 284 -14.20 8.19 3.55
C SER A 284 -13.59 9.24 4.48
N ARG A 285 -12.64 8.86 5.33
CA ARG A 285 -12.08 9.75 6.37
C ARG A 285 -10.59 10.05 6.20
N GLY A 286 -9.90 9.40 5.27
CA GLY A 286 -8.45 9.58 5.12
C GLY A 286 -7.66 9.07 6.33
N ILE A 287 -8.26 8.21 7.17
CA ILE A 287 -7.62 7.62 8.34
C ILE A 287 -6.99 6.29 7.92
N PRO A 288 -5.69 6.06 8.17
CA PRO A 288 -5.05 4.80 7.81
C PRO A 288 -5.71 3.66 8.58
N THR A 289 -6.32 2.72 7.87
CA THR A 289 -6.85 1.51 8.51
C THR A 289 -5.67 0.69 9.00
N MET A 290 -5.63 0.38 10.30
CA MET A 290 -4.68 -0.60 10.82
C MET A 290 -4.97 -1.97 10.21
N GLY A 291 -4.23 -2.34 9.15
CA GLY A 291 -4.27 -3.68 8.55
C GLY A 291 -4.52 -3.77 7.04
N SER A 292 -4.57 -2.67 6.26
CA SER A 292 -4.56 -2.80 4.80
C SER A 292 -3.17 -3.21 4.29
N GLY A 293 -3.14 -4.02 3.22
CA GLY A 293 -1.94 -4.74 2.77
C GLY A 293 -1.72 -6.11 3.46
N ARG A 294 -2.42 -6.41 4.56
CA ARG A 294 -2.37 -7.73 5.19
C ARG A 294 -2.86 -8.81 4.24
N ILE A 295 -2.17 -9.95 4.23
CA ILE A 295 -2.59 -11.13 3.46
C ILE A 295 -3.83 -11.76 4.10
N PHE A 296 -3.85 -11.84 5.43
CA PHE A 296 -5.00 -12.31 6.20
C PHE A 296 -5.75 -11.12 6.80
N GLN A 297 -6.79 -10.67 6.11
CA GLN A 297 -7.70 -9.61 6.57
C GLN A 297 -8.88 -10.20 7.34
N ILE A 298 -8.59 -10.98 8.38
CA ILE A 298 -9.59 -11.69 9.17
C ILE A 298 -9.38 -11.30 10.64
N PRO A 299 -10.43 -10.93 11.40
CA PRO A 299 -10.26 -10.63 12.81
C PRO A 299 -9.73 -11.85 13.56
N GLU A 300 -8.61 -11.73 14.28
CA GLU A 300 -7.99 -12.90 14.94
C GLU A 300 -8.93 -13.60 15.94
N GLU A 301 -9.86 -12.87 16.53
CA GLU A 301 -10.89 -13.42 17.43
C GLU A 301 -11.81 -14.44 16.74
N THR A 302 -12.00 -14.38 15.42
CA THR A 302 -12.85 -15.35 14.70
C THR A 302 -12.15 -16.70 14.47
N ILE A 303 -10.83 -16.74 14.59
CA ILE A 303 -10.02 -17.96 14.43
C ILE A 303 -9.42 -18.44 15.75
N LYS A 304 -9.42 -17.62 16.81
CA LYS A 304 -8.98 -18.02 18.16
C LYS A 304 -9.93 -19.04 18.78
N CYS A 305 -9.36 -20.05 19.43
CA CYS A 305 -10.11 -20.94 20.31
C CYS A 305 -9.33 -21.30 21.58
N GLN A 306 -10.03 -21.80 22.59
CA GLN A 306 -9.41 -22.25 23.83
C GLN A 306 -8.69 -23.59 23.61
N PRO A 307 -7.52 -23.81 24.24
CA PRO A 307 -6.81 -25.08 24.14
C PRO A 307 -7.64 -26.24 24.66
N PHE A 308 -7.60 -27.37 23.96
CA PHE A 308 -8.20 -28.63 24.38
C PHE A 308 -7.26 -29.80 24.07
N GLU A 309 -7.56 -30.98 24.63
CA GLU A 309 -6.77 -32.19 24.40
C GLU A 309 -7.06 -32.77 23.01
N CYS A 310 -6.01 -33.08 22.23
CA CYS A 310 -6.14 -33.67 20.89
C CYS A 310 -6.97 -34.97 20.92
N PRO A 311 -8.13 -35.01 20.24
CA PRO A 311 -8.94 -36.21 20.12
C PRO A 311 -8.21 -37.33 19.36
N ASP A 312 -8.48 -38.58 19.74
CA ASP A 312 -7.82 -39.75 19.17
C ASP A 312 -8.04 -39.94 17.66
N HIS A 313 -9.17 -39.44 17.12
CA HIS A 313 -9.52 -39.56 15.71
C HIS A 313 -8.90 -38.45 14.83
N PHE A 314 -8.36 -37.38 15.43
CA PHE A 314 -7.74 -36.30 14.67
C PHE A 314 -6.43 -36.77 14.05
N TYR A 315 -6.13 -36.20 12.89
CA TYR A 315 -4.87 -36.42 12.19
C TYR A 315 -3.88 -35.32 12.55
N VAL A 316 -2.64 -35.69 12.85
CA VAL A 316 -1.63 -34.77 13.36
C VAL A 316 -0.41 -34.78 12.45
N ILE A 317 0.07 -33.58 12.13
CA ILE A 317 1.30 -33.33 11.39
C ILE A 317 1.98 -32.09 11.98
N ASP A 318 3.30 -32.14 12.08
CA ASP A 318 4.09 -30.99 12.49
C ASP A 318 4.63 -30.27 11.24
N GLY A 319 4.83 -28.96 11.36
CA GLY A 319 5.46 -28.13 10.35
C GLY A 319 6.69 -27.45 10.92
N GLN A 320 7.72 -27.29 10.10
CA GLN A 320 8.94 -26.62 10.47
C GLN A 320 9.36 -25.64 9.38
N ASP A 321 9.85 -24.47 9.81
CA ASP A 321 10.66 -23.58 8.98
C ASP A 321 12.07 -23.45 9.57
N PHE A 322 13.09 -23.45 8.71
CA PHE A 322 14.48 -23.41 9.14
C PHE A 322 14.97 -21.97 9.26
N GLY A 323 15.63 -21.63 10.37
CA GLY A 323 16.22 -20.31 10.58
C GLY A 323 17.37 -20.33 11.59
N TRP A 324 18.33 -19.42 11.40
CA TRP A 324 19.40 -19.13 12.35
C TRP A 324 19.47 -17.63 12.67
N ASP A 325 19.79 -16.81 11.65
CA ASP A 325 19.80 -15.34 11.75
C ASP A 325 18.39 -14.77 11.85
N HIS A 326 17.44 -15.36 11.12
CA HIS A 326 16.01 -15.24 11.38
C HIS A 326 15.54 -16.42 12.26
N PRO A 327 14.41 -16.28 12.97
CA PRO A 327 13.90 -17.33 13.84
C PRO A 327 13.64 -18.64 13.07
N GLN A 328 13.82 -19.78 13.73
CA GLN A 328 13.16 -21.02 13.28
C GLN A 328 11.80 -21.16 13.95
N ALA A 329 10.89 -21.87 13.28
CA ALA A 329 9.55 -22.13 13.78
C ALA A 329 9.21 -23.62 13.72
N HIS A 330 8.52 -24.10 14.75
CA HIS A 330 7.96 -25.44 14.83
C HIS A 330 6.51 -25.34 15.27
N ILE A 331 5.63 -26.01 14.54
CA ILE A 331 4.19 -25.99 14.80
C ILE A 331 3.62 -27.39 14.80
N GLN A 332 2.48 -27.56 15.46
CA GLN A 332 1.67 -28.77 15.38
C GLN A 332 0.28 -28.43 14.86
N LEU A 333 -0.08 -29.03 13.72
CA LEU A 333 -1.36 -28.87 13.06
C LEU A 333 -2.19 -30.15 13.23
N TRP A 334 -3.42 -29.99 13.71
CA TRP A 334 -4.40 -31.08 13.77
C TRP A 334 -5.42 -30.89 12.67
N TRP A 335 -5.91 -31.99 12.13
CA TRP A 335 -6.95 -32.03 11.12
C TRP A 335 -8.04 -33.00 11.56
N ASP A 336 -9.20 -32.44 11.82
CA ASP A 336 -10.45 -33.18 11.90
C ASP A 336 -10.92 -33.45 10.46
N LYS A 337 -10.82 -34.71 10.03
CA LYS A 337 -11.22 -35.10 8.67
C LYS A 337 -12.73 -35.19 8.49
N ASP A 338 -13.47 -35.39 9.57
CA ASP A 338 -14.91 -35.61 9.50
C ASP A 338 -15.61 -34.27 9.25
N GLU A 339 -15.16 -33.21 9.93
CA GLU A 339 -15.68 -31.84 9.79
C GLU A 339 -14.83 -30.95 8.86
N ASP A 340 -13.70 -31.46 8.37
CA ASP A 340 -12.71 -30.72 7.59
C ASP A 340 -12.22 -29.42 8.27
N VAL A 341 -11.89 -29.53 9.56
CA VAL A 341 -11.42 -28.40 10.37
C VAL A 341 -9.96 -28.60 10.79
N PHE A 342 -9.18 -27.54 10.68
CA PHE A 342 -7.77 -27.50 11.07
C PHE A 342 -7.59 -26.73 12.38
N TYR A 343 -6.74 -27.27 13.27
CA TYR A 343 -6.39 -26.64 14.54
C TYR A 343 -4.88 -26.48 14.65
N LEU A 344 -4.40 -25.24 14.75
CA LEU A 344 -3.03 -24.93 15.16
C LEU A 344 -2.96 -25.00 16.68
N ALA A 345 -2.34 -26.06 17.19
CA ALA A 345 -2.41 -26.41 18.61
C ALA A 345 -1.14 -26.08 19.41
N ARG A 346 0.02 -26.08 18.75
CA ARG A 346 1.32 -25.77 19.36
C ARG A 346 2.14 -24.92 18.40
N VAL A 347 2.86 -23.95 18.96
CA VAL A 347 3.83 -23.12 18.24
C VAL A 347 5.05 -22.94 19.15
N TRP A 348 6.23 -23.07 18.57
CA TRP A 348 7.49 -22.67 19.18
C TRP A 348 8.31 -21.92 18.14
N LYS A 349 8.81 -20.74 18.50
CA LYS A 349 9.57 -19.84 17.63
C LYS A 349 10.79 -19.32 18.39
N LYS A 350 12.00 -19.44 17.80
CA LYS A 350 13.24 -18.94 18.42
C LYS A 350 14.39 -18.78 17.43
N SER A 351 15.18 -17.72 17.54
CA SER A 351 16.44 -17.53 16.78
C SER A 351 17.65 -18.14 17.50
N GLU A 352 18.77 -18.31 16.79
CA GLU A 352 20.06 -18.76 17.36
C GLU A 352 19.96 -20.05 18.19
N SER A 353 19.12 -20.99 17.75
CA SER A 353 18.91 -22.27 18.41
C SER A 353 19.38 -23.41 17.53
N THR A 354 20.10 -24.36 18.12
CA THR A 354 20.50 -25.60 17.42
C THR A 354 19.34 -26.58 17.32
N ALA A 355 19.42 -27.55 16.40
CA ALA A 355 18.42 -28.60 16.25
C ALA A 355 18.17 -29.41 17.54
N VAL A 356 19.22 -29.67 18.32
CA VAL A 356 19.12 -30.40 19.60
C VAL A 356 18.37 -29.57 20.66
N GLN A 357 18.62 -28.26 20.72
CA GLN A 357 17.90 -27.36 21.63
C GLN A 357 16.43 -27.21 21.23
N ALA A 358 16.16 -27.08 19.93
CA ALA A 358 14.80 -27.05 19.39
C ALA A 358 14.06 -28.34 19.75
N TRP A 359 14.68 -29.51 19.52
CA TRP A 359 14.12 -30.79 19.92
C TRP A 359 13.83 -30.85 21.43
N GLY A 360 14.76 -30.40 22.27
CA GLY A 360 14.55 -30.34 23.71
C GLY A 360 13.31 -29.55 24.13
N ALA A 361 12.98 -28.47 23.40
CA ALA A 361 11.80 -27.65 23.66
C ALA A 361 10.48 -28.29 23.18
N VAL A 362 10.51 -28.98 22.04
CA VAL A 362 9.28 -29.44 21.36
C VAL A 362 9.00 -30.93 21.51
N LYS A 363 9.98 -31.74 21.94
CA LYS A 363 9.89 -33.20 22.07
C LYS A 363 8.65 -33.70 22.81
N SER A 364 8.19 -32.95 23.81
CA SER A 364 7.01 -33.32 24.62
C SER A 364 5.73 -33.44 23.79
N TRP A 365 5.63 -32.73 22.66
CA TRP A 365 4.48 -32.75 21.76
C TRP A 365 4.81 -33.18 20.33
N ALA A 366 6.06 -33.09 19.86
CA ALA A 366 6.46 -33.44 18.49
C ALA A 366 6.91 -34.90 18.30
N SER A 367 7.03 -35.68 19.39
CA SER A 367 7.55 -37.05 19.31
C SER A 367 6.63 -37.97 18.50
N LYS A 368 7.21 -38.70 17.54
CA LYS A 368 6.54 -39.68 16.65
C LYS A 368 5.58 -39.07 15.62
N ILE A 369 5.60 -37.75 15.46
CA ILE A 369 4.74 -37.02 14.53
C ILE A 369 5.55 -36.66 13.29
N PRO A 370 5.04 -36.92 12.07
CA PRO A 370 5.72 -36.54 10.83
C PRO A 370 5.89 -35.02 10.73
N VAL A 371 7.06 -34.57 10.27
CA VAL A 371 7.41 -33.14 10.18
C VAL A 371 7.59 -32.73 8.72
N ALA A 372 6.79 -31.76 8.28
CA ALA A 372 6.94 -31.08 6.99
C ALA A 372 7.99 -29.97 7.08
N TRP A 373 8.80 -29.81 6.02
CA TRP A 373 9.97 -28.91 6.02
C TRP A 373 10.15 -28.25 4.64
N PRO A 374 10.74 -27.03 4.56
CA PRO A 374 10.84 -26.25 3.32
C PRO A 374 11.86 -26.83 2.33
N HIS A 375 11.68 -26.53 1.04
CA HIS A 375 12.68 -26.86 0.01
C HIS A 375 14.00 -26.09 0.21
N ASP A 376 13.89 -24.78 0.45
CA ASP A 376 15.04 -23.88 0.55
C ASP A 376 15.37 -23.62 2.02
N GLY A 377 16.37 -24.32 2.54
CA GLY A 377 17.14 -23.81 3.68
C GLY A 377 18.08 -22.73 3.13
N HIS A 378 17.91 -21.47 3.53
CA HIS A 378 18.69 -20.35 2.98
C HIS A 378 20.21 -20.66 2.98
N GLN A 379 20.80 -20.60 1.78
CA GLN A 379 22.09 -21.18 1.40
C GLN A 379 23.30 -20.41 1.93
N HIS A 380 24.28 -21.15 2.44
CA HIS A 380 25.68 -20.87 2.09
C HIS A 380 26.38 -21.97 1.29
N GLU A 381 25.81 -23.18 1.14
CA GLU A 381 26.37 -24.21 0.24
C GLU A 381 25.28 -25.01 -0.49
N LYS A 382 25.60 -25.47 -1.71
CA LYS A 382 24.74 -26.33 -2.55
C LYS A 382 24.39 -27.62 -1.79
N GLY A 383 23.24 -27.65 -1.12
CA GLY A 383 22.76 -28.78 -0.31
C GLY A 383 21.97 -28.41 0.96
N GLY A 384 21.79 -27.13 1.29
CA GLY A 384 21.31 -26.63 2.59
C GLY A 384 20.09 -27.30 3.21
N GLY A 385 18.95 -27.40 2.50
CA GLY A 385 17.71 -27.96 3.07
C GLY A 385 17.81 -29.44 3.45
N GLU A 386 18.43 -30.27 2.60
CA GLU A 386 18.59 -31.71 2.86
C GLU A 386 19.61 -31.95 3.98
N GLN A 387 20.66 -31.13 4.08
CA GLN A 387 21.61 -31.18 5.19
C GLN A 387 20.95 -30.79 6.52
N LEU A 388 20.15 -29.73 6.54
CA LEU A 388 19.38 -29.33 7.72
C LEU A 388 18.40 -30.42 8.13
N LYS A 389 17.66 -31.00 7.18
CA LYS A 389 16.78 -32.15 7.43
C LYS A 389 17.52 -33.29 8.14
N VAL A 390 18.73 -33.66 7.70
CA VAL A 390 19.52 -34.70 8.38
C VAL A 390 19.85 -34.30 9.82
N GLN A 391 20.28 -33.06 10.06
CA GLN A 391 20.58 -32.58 11.41
C GLN A 391 19.36 -32.61 12.35
N TYR A 392 18.19 -32.20 11.87
CA TYR A 392 16.94 -32.27 12.65
C TYR A 392 16.45 -33.72 12.81
N ALA A 393 16.61 -34.58 11.81
CA ALA A 393 16.33 -36.01 11.96
C ALA A 393 17.21 -36.67 13.02
N ASP A 394 18.51 -36.37 13.04
CA ASP A 394 19.48 -36.87 14.03
C ASP A 394 19.16 -36.37 15.44
N ALA A 395 18.63 -35.14 15.57
CA ALA A 395 18.16 -34.61 16.85
C ALA A 395 16.93 -35.37 17.38
N GLY A 396 16.08 -35.91 16.50
CA GLY A 396 14.95 -36.78 16.85
C GLY A 396 13.63 -36.47 16.13
N PHE A 397 13.59 -35.45 15.27
CA PHE A 397 12.39 -35.10 14.51
C PHE A 397 12.08 -36.17 13.44
N GLN A 398 10.81 -36.54 13.26
CA GLN A 398 10.42 -37.47 12.19
C GLN A 398 10.20 -36.74 10.87
N MET A 399 11.29 -36.23 10.29
CA MET A 399 11.28 -35.49 9.03
C MET A 399 10.66 -36.32 7.89
N LEU A 400 9.78 -35.71 7.10
CA LEU A 400 9.26 -36.34 5.89
C LEU A 400 10.39 -36.60 4.88
N PRO A 401 10.30 -37.67 4.06
CA PRO A 401 11.35 -37.99 3.08
C PRO A 401 11.57 -36.87 2.06
N GLU A 402 10.50 -36.21 1.65
CA GLU A 402 10.52 -35.10 0.70
C GLU A 402 10.11 -33.80 1.39
N HIS A 403 10.63 -32.69 0.87
CA HIS A 403 10.25 -31.35 1.31
C HIS A 403 8.78 -31.07 0.99
N ALA A 404 8.29 -29.94 1.51
CA ALA A 404 6.91 -29.56 1.40
C ALA A 404 6.52 -29.24 -0.06
N THR A 405 5.63 -30.07 -0.63
CA THR A 405 5.24 -30.06 -2.04
C THR A 405 3.76 -30.43 -2.19
N TRP A 406 3.07 -29.79 -3.14
CA TRP A 406 1.67 -30.08 -3.47
C TRP A 406 1.48 -31.48 -4.07
N PRO A 407 0.26 -32.07 -4.00
CA PRO A 407 -0.02 -33.38 -4.59
C PRO A 407 0.30 -33.48 -6.10
N ASP A 408 0.05 -32.40 -6.84
CA ASP A 408 0.27 -32.33 -8.31
C ASP A 408 1.71 -31.91 -8.67
N GLY A 409 2.58 -31.76 -7.68
CA GLY A 409 3.94 -31.25 -7.83
C GLY A 409 4.05 -29.72 -7.66
N GLY A 410 5.26 -29.26 -7.35
CA GLY A 410 5.56 -27.84 -7.10
C GLY A 410 5.32 -27.39 -5.65
N ASN A 411 5.84 -26.21 -5.32
CA ASN A 411 5.88 -25.65 -3.96
C ASN A 411 5.33 -24.21 -3.90
N ALA A 412 4.40 -23.86 -4.80
CA ALA A 412 3.86 -22.52 -4.91
C ALA A 412 3.23 -22.05 -3.59
N VAL A 413 3.58 -20.84 -3.17
CA VAL A 413 3.18 -20.24 -1.89
C VAL A 413 1.75 -19.71 -1.94
N GLU A 414 1.41 -18.99 -3.01
CA GLU A 414 0.13 -18.29 -3.20
C GLU A 414 -1.10 -19.21 -3.06
N PRO A 415 -1.16 -20.41 -3.68
CA PRO A 415 -2.29 -21.31 -3.49
C PRO A 415 -2.51 -21.72 -2.03
N GLY A 416 -1.42 -21.94 -1.29
CA GLY A 416 -1.49 -22.34 0.11
C GLY A 416 -2.05 -21.24 1.01
N LEU A 417 -1.68 -19.98 0.74
CA LEU A 417 -2.22 -18.84 1.48
C LEU A 417 -3.68 -18.57 1.13
N ALA A 418 -4.07 -18.73 -0.14
CA ALA A 418 -5.46 -18.59 -0.57
C ALA A 418 -6.35 -19.65 0.10
N GLU A 419 -5.96 -20.93 0.06
CA GLU A 419 -6.73 -22.01 0.71
C GLU A 419 -6.82 -21.83 2.23
N LEU A 420 -5.71 -21.46 2.90
CA LEU A 420 -5.73 -21.19 4.34
C LEU A 420 -6.65 -20.01 4.69
N ARG A 421 -6.63 -18.95 3.87
CA ARG A 421 -7.52 -17.79 4.04
C ARG A 421 -8.99 -18.20 3.92
N ASP A 422 -9.33 -19.01 2.93
CA ASP A 422 -10.70 -19.48 2.71
C ASP A 422 -11.16 -20.36 3.88
N LEU A 423 -10.30 -21.26 4.38
CA LEU A 423 -10.57 -22.04 5.59
C LEU A 423 -10.81 -21.15 6.81
N MET A 424 -10.05 -20.07 6.99
CA MET A 424 -10.25 -19.12 8.10
C MET A 424 -11.58 -18.37 7.98
N LEU A 425 -11.96 -17.93 6.77
CA LEU A 425 -13.24 -17.26 6.51
C LEU A 425 -14.44 -18.21 6.76
N ASP A 426 -14.31 -19.45 6.31
CA ASP A 426 -15.33 -20.50 6.49
C ASP A 426 -15.37 -21.07 7.91
N SER A 427 -14.58 -20.53 8.83
CA SER A 427 -14.48 -21.03 10.19
C SER A 427 -13.95 -22.46 10.33
N ARG A 428 -13.25 -22.96 9.30
CA ARG A 428 -12.59 -24.28 9.22
C ARG A 428 -11.11 -24.26 9.55
N PHE A 429 -10.55 -23.10 9.92
CA PHE A 429 -9.24 -22.99 10.55
C PHE A 429 -9.37 -22.32 11.92
N ARG A 430 -8.72 -22.91 12.92
CA ARG A 430 -8.71 -22.46 14.31
C ARG A 430 -7.28 -22.50 14.87
N ALA A 431 -6.94 -21.55 15.73
CA ALA A 431 -5.67 -21.53 16.43
C ALA A 431 -5.89 -21.35 17.93
N PHE A 432 -5.16 -22.11 18.73
CA PHE A 432 -5.23 -21.99 20.19
C PHE A 432 -4.75 -20.61 20.61
N ASN A 433 -5.44 -19.97 21.55
CA ASN A 433 -5.04 -18.65 22.06
C ASN A 433 -3.64 -18.61 22.70
N THR A 434 -3.06 -19.78 23.03
CA THR A 434 -1.67 -19.91 23.51
C THR A 434 -0.63 -19.82 22.38
N CYS A 435 -1.04 -19.87 21.12
CA CYS A 435 -0.17 -19.78 19.96
C CYS A 435 0.13 -18.31 19.58
N GLU A 436 0.50 -17.48 20.57
CA GLU A 436 0.75 -16.04 20.38
C GLU A 436 1.75 -15.73 19.26
N PRO A 437 2.87 -16.47 19.08
CA PRO A 437 3.79 -16.19 17.97
C PRO A 437 3.14 -16.30 16.58
N PHE A 438 2.11 -17.15 16.42
CA PHE A 438 1.33 -17.18 15.18
C PHE A 438 0.51 -15.90 15.01
N PHE A 439 -0.16 -15.44 16.06
CA PHE A 439 -0.97 -14.21 15.98
C PHE A 439 -0.11 -12.96 15.79
N GLU A 440 1.09 -12.92 16.35
CA GLU A 440 2.07 -11.86 16.10
C GLU A 440 2.42 -11.75 14.61
N GLU A 441 2.75 -12.87 13.97
CA GLU A 441 3.00 -12.90 12.53
C GLU A 441 1.74 -12.59 11.74
N PHE A 442 0.60 -13.20 12.09
CA PHE A 442 -0.69 -13.01 11.44
C PHE A 442 -1.11 -11.53 11.35
N ARG A 443 -0.87 -10.77 12.43
CA ARG A 443 -1.13 -9.31 12.49
C ARG A 443 -0.17 -8.49 11.64
N LEU A 444 1.00 -9.01 11.29
CA LEU A 444 2.02 -8.26 10.56
C LEU A 444 2.21 -8.77 9.14
N TYR A 445 1.63 -9.90 8.77
CA TYR A 445 1.84 -10.54 7.48
C TYR A 445 1.16 -9.78 6.34
N HIS A 446 1.95 -9.21 5.43
CA HIS A 446 1.50 -8.26 4.42
C HIS A 446 2.20 -8.46 3.08
N ARG A 447 1.64 -7.87 2.03
CA ARG A 447 2.30 -7.72 0.72
C ARG A 447 3.14 -6.45 0.69
N ASP A 448 4.31 -6.53 0.07
CA ASP A 448 5.21 -5.41 -0.19
C ASP A 448 4.65 -4.46 -1.27
N ALA A 449 5.38 -3.38 -1.53
CA ALA A 449 5.02 -2.36 -2.54
C ALA A 449 4.90 -2.90 -3.98
N ASN A 450 5.42 -4.10 -4.27
CA ASN A 450 5.31 -4.78 -5.56
C ASN A 450 4.20 -5.84 -5.58
N SER A 451 3.30 -5.84 -4.58
CA SER A 451 2.26 -6.86 -4.37
C SER A 451 2.81 -8.28 -4.13
N LYS A 452 4.11 -8.42 -3.81
CA LYS A 452 4.70 -9.70 -3.43
C LYS A 452 4.58 -9.91 -1.93
N ILE A 453 4.56 -11.15 -1.48
CA ILE A 453 4.55 -11.47 -0.05
C ILE A 453 5.82 -10.93 0.60
N SER A 454 5.69 -10.14 1.67
CA SER A 454 6.82 -9.66 2.45
C SER A 454 7.44 -10.81 3.22
N LYS A 455 8.72 -11.10 2.98
CA LYS A 455 9.49 -12.17 3.65
C LYS A 455 10.07 -11.73 4.99
N THR A 456 9.23 -11.13 5.82
CA THR A 456 9.63 -10.64 7.15
C THR A 456 8.64 -11.13 8.19
N ASN A 457 9.15 -11.78 9.23
CA ASN A 457 8.35 -12.39 10.29
C ASN A 457 7.25 -13.33 9.75
N ASP A 458 7.63 -14.27 8.89
CA ASP A 458 6.74 -15.25 8.25
C ASP A 458 7.04 -16.71 8.62
N ASP A 459 8.00 -16.94 9.53
CA ASP A 459 8.53 -18.28 9.87
C ASP A 459 7.42 -19.26 10.35
N VAL A 460 6.52 -18.81 11.24
CA VAL A 460 5.42 -19.63 11.77
C VAL A 460 4.33 -19.83 10.73
N ILE A 461 3.96 -18.79 9.98
CA ILE A 461 2.96 -18.88 8.90
C ILE A 461 3.44 -19.84 7.81
N ASP A 462 4.73 -19.81 7.48
CA ASP A 462 5.34 -20.74 6.53
C ASP A 462 5.35 -22.17 7.05
N ALA A 463 5.72 -22.39 8.32
CA ALA A 463 5.61 -23.70 8.96
C ALA A 463 4.17 -24.25 8.93
N VAL A 464 3.16 -23.41 9.19
CA VAL A 464 1.73 -23.78 9.09
C VAL A 464 1.38 -24.17 7.66
N ARG A 465 1.82 -23.38 6.67
CA ARG A 465 1.60 -23.66 5.25
C ARG A 465 2.24 -24.97 4.81
N TYR A 466 3.46 -25.27 5.26
CA TYR A 466 4.13 -26.54 4.95
C TYR A 466 3.39 -27.74 5.54
N ALA A 467 2.97 -27.67 6.80
CA ALA A 467 2.15 -28.70 7.42
C ALA A 467 0.82 -28.90 6.70
N TYR A 468 0.12 -27.81 6.36
CA TYR A 468 -1.13 -27.85 5.61
C TYR A 468 -0.95 -28.48 4.22
N MET A 469 0.08 -28.08 3.47
CA MET A 469 0.40 -28.64 2.16
C MET A 469 0.73 -30.14 2.24
N MET A 470 1.40 -30.57 3.30
CA MET A 470 1.80 -31.97 3.52
C MET A 470 0.81 -32.79 4.35
N ARG A 471 -0.38 -32.26 4.65
CA ARG A 471 -1.42 -32.91 5.50
C ARG A 471 -1.79 -34.34 5.09
N ARG A 472 -1.56 -34.72 3.83
CA ARG A 472 -1.71 -36.10 3.34
C ARG A 472 -0.87 -37.15 4.09
N PHE A 473 0.22 -36.72 4.74
CA PHE A 473 1.09 -37.57 5.56
C PHE A 473 0.76 -37.55 7.05
N ALA A 474 -0.24 -36.78 7.47
CA ALA A 474 -0.65 -36.71 8.87
C ALA A 474 -1.04 -38.11 9.40
N LYS A 475 -0.75 -38.35 10.68
CA LYS A 475 -1.07 -39.62 11.36
C LYS A 475 -2.19 -39.43 12.36
N MET A 476 -3.07 -40.41 12.46
CA MET A 476 -4.15 -40.39 13.45
C MET A 476 -3.56 -40.42 14.88
N MET A 477 -4.04 -39.54 15.76
CA MET A 477 -3.51 -39.37 17.12
C MET A 477 -3.56 -40.66 17.94
N ARG A 478 -4.61 -41.47 17.76
CA ARG A 478 -4.71 -42.82 18.34
C ARG A 478 -3.52 -43.71 18.00
N ASP A 479 -3.09 -43.70 16.74
CA ASP A 479 -2.01 -44.58 16.27
C ASP A 479 -0.63 -44.07 16.73
N ILE A 480 -0.52 -42.76 17.03
CA ILE A 480 0.67 -42.16 17.66
C ILE A 480 0.75 -42.56 19.15
N ARG A 481 -0.37 -42.44 19.88
CA ARG A 481 -0.49 -42.77 21.31
C ARG A 481 -0.38 -44.27 21.57
N LYS A 482 -1.06 -45.08 20.75
CA LYS A 482 -1.14 -46.55 20.84
C LYS A 482 -0.74 -47.16 19.49
N PRO A 483 0.56 -47.28 19.21
CA PRO A 483 1.02 -47.88 17.98
C PRO A 483 0.49 -49.31 17.86
N LYS A 484 -0.15 -49.64 16.74
CA LYS A 484 -0.61 -51.01 16.47
C LYS A 484 0.61 -51.94 16.45
N GLU A 485 0.59 -53.00 17.26
CA GLU A 485 1.56 -54.09 17.12
C GLU A 485 1.44 -54.69 15.73
N LYS A 486 2.53 -54.67 14.95
CA LYS A 486 2.62 -55.46 13.72
C LYS A 486 2.69 -56.94 14.10
N LYS A 487 1.53 -57.57 14.28
CA LYS A 487 1.46 -59.04 14.36
C LYS A 487 1.72 -59.61 12.98
N MET A 488 2.78 -60.41 12.84
CA MET A 488 2.98 -61.20 11.63
C MET A 488 1.74 -62.09 11.43
N PRO A 489 1.11 -62.10 10.24
CA PRO A 489 0.01 -63.02 9.97
C PRO A 489 0.51 -64.45 10.20
N ALA A 490 -0.31 -65.29 10.85
CA ALA A 490 0.06 -66.67 11.13
C ALA A 490 0.45 -67.37 9.81
N PRO A 491 1.52 -68.18 9.79
CA PRO A 491 1.95 -68.87 8.58
C PRO A 491 0.80 -69.74 8.05
N ILE A 492 0.52 -69.60 6.76
CA ILE A 492 -0.52 -70.38 6.06
C ILE A 492 -0.16 -71.86 6.19
N LYS A 493 -0.92 -72.63 6.96
CA LYS A 493 -0.78 -74.08 7.03
C LYS A 493 -1.44 -74.70 5.79
N PRO A 494 -0.75 -75.53 5.00
CA PRO A 494 -1.36 -76.22 3.88
C PRO A 494 -2.47 -77.16 4.40
N ILE A 495 -3.65 -77.06 3.80
CA ILE A 495 -4.76 -77.99 4.03
C ILE A 495 -4.36 -79.31 3.36
N PRO A 496 -4.24 -80.44 4.10
CA PRO A 496 -3.98 -81.72 3.48
C PRO A 496 -5.20 -82.11 2.63
N ARG A 497 -5.02 -82.22 1.32
CA ARG A 497 -6.03 -82.82 0.44
C ARG A 497 -6.11 -84.31 0.78
N GLY A 498 -7.26 -84.74 1.29
CA GLY A 498 -7.59 -86.15 1.46
C GLY A 498 -7.48 -86.90 0.13
N ARG A 499 -7.00 -88.15 0.21
CA ARG A 499 -6.70 -89.07 -0.89
C ARG A 499 -7.84 -89.29 -1.86
#